data_AF-F8AG39-F1
#
_entry.id   AF-F8AG39-F1
#
_cell.length_a   1.000
_cell.length_b   1.000
_cell.length_c   1.000
_cell.angle_alpha   90.00
_cell.angle_beta   90.00
_cell.angle_gamma   90.00
#
_symmetry.space_group_name_H-M   'P 1'
#
loop_
_entity.id
_entity.type
_entity.pdbx_description
1 polymer ?
#
loop_
_entity_poly.entity_id
_entity_poly.type
_entity_poly.pdbx_seq_one_letter_code
_entity_poly.pdbx_strand_id
1 'polypeptide(L)'
;MYAHRPSPSFSKVILRLFAIVSIVFLLYYGYSTFAENELQKRLYELGYPTEGFIVVNNTMKFADGHIVRFEGNYVEDYPITAEEALNILNNYLAEYNLKLKKYDMRIEPEIKSMSEKEENGKLYWVFELYIKKGSSKFFAGLAYVERKQGLVKIKGLLD
;
A
#
# COMPACT_ATOMS: atom_id res chain seq x y z
N MET A 1 -45.52 3.87 37.96
CA MET A 1 -44.30 4.63 38.29
C MET A 1 -43.43 4.62 37.03
N TYR A 2 -43.53 5.64 36.18
CA TYR A 2 -42.77 5.70 34.92
C TYR A 2 -41.41 6.36 35.19
N ALA A 3 -40.33 5.61 35.00
CA ALA A 3 -38.97 6.12 35.11
C ALA A 3 -38.66 7.02 33.90
N HIS A 4 -38.57 8.32 34.10
CA HIS A 4 -37.96 9.24 33.13
C HIS A 4 -36.48 8.88 33.00
N ARG A 5 -36.09 8.30 31.86
CA ARG A 5 -34.68 8.19 31.49
C ARG A 5 -34.23 9.55 30.96
N PRO A 6 -33.25 10.23 31.58
CA PRO A 6 -32.77 11.50 31.07
C PRO A 6 -32.11 11.29 29.71
N SER A 7 -32.62 11.95 28.67
CA SER A 7 -31.99 11.99 27.36
C SER A 7 -30.65 12.72 27.47
N PRO A 8 -29.54 12.19 26.92
CA PRO A 8 -28.25 12.84 27.01
C PRO A 8 -28.31 14.22 26.34
N SER A 9 -27.73 15.23 27.00
CA SER A 9 -27.62 16.59 26.47
C SER A 9 -26.89 16.58 25.12
N PHE A 10 -27.51 17.16 24.10
CA PHE A 10 -26.99 17.27 22.74
C PHE A 10 -25.54 17.83 22.70
N SER A 11 -25.26 18.85 23.52
CA SER A 11 -23.92 19.45 23.65
C SER A 11 -22.87 18.45 24.17
N LYS A 12 -23.23 17.58 25.14
CA LYS A 12 -22.32 16.55 25.66
C LYS A 12 -22.04 15.47 24.62
N VAL A 13 -22.99 15.16 23.75
CA VAL A 13 -22.82 14.19 22.66
C VAL A 13 -21.87 14.75 21.59
N ILE A 14 -22.05 16.01 21.18
CA ILE A 14 -21.16 16.67 20.21
C ILE A 14 -19.74 16.79 20.74
N LEU A 15 -19.56 17.19 22.00
CA LEU A 15 -18.23 17.32 22.60
C LEU A 15 -17.48 15.98 22.62
N ARG A 16 -18.18 14.88 22.93
CA ARG A 16 -17.60 13.53 22.89
C ARG A 16 -17.22 13.11 21.48
N LEU A 17 -18.08 13.36 20.50
CA LEU A 17 -17.78 13.08 19.09
C LEU A 17 -16.58 13.87 18.60
N PHE A 18 -16.54 15.17 18.90
CA PHE A 18 -15.41 16.03 18.56
C PHE A 18 -14.11 15.50 19.19
N ALA A 19 -14.12 15.19 20.50
CA ALA A 19 -12.95 14.64 21.18
C ALA A 19 -12.47 13.32 20.55
N ILE A 20 -13.39 12.40 20.23
CA ILE A 20 -13.04 11.13 19.57
C ILE A 20 -12.42 11.37 18.20
N VAL A 21 -13.03 12.22 17.37
CA VAL A 21 -12.52 12.53 16.03
C VAL A 21 -11.16 13.22 16.11
N SER A 22 -10.98 14.18 17.03
CA SER A 22 -9.69 14.85 17.23
C SER A 22 -8.60 13.88 17.69
N ILE A 23 -8.91 12.94 18.59
CA ILE A 23 -7.95 11.91 19.03
C ILE A 23 -7.56 11.02 17.85
N VAL A 24 -8.53 10.58 17.03
CA VAL A 24 -8.24 9.76 15.83
C VAL A 24 -7.36 10.54 14.85
N PHE A 25 -7.65 11.83 14.62
CA PHE A 25 -6.82 12.69 13.76
C PHE A 25 -5.40 12.87 14.29
N LEU A 26 -5.23 13.11 15.59
CA LEU A 26 -3.92 13.28 16.21
C LEU A 26 -3.09 11.99 16.18
N LEU A 27 -3.73 10.85 16.42
CA LEU A 27 -3.09 9.54 16.31
C LEU A 27 -2.67 9.25 14.87
N TYR A 28 -3.53 9.54 13.89
CA TYR A 28 -3.22 9.40 12.47
C TYR A 28 -2.05 10.31 12.06
N TYR A 29 -2.09 11.58 12.43
CA TYR A 29 -1.05 12.56 12.11
C TYR A 29 0.29 12.22 12.78
N GLY A 30 0.26 11.80 14.04
CA GLY A 30 1.46 11.34 14.75
C GLY A 30 2.07 10.10 14.10
N TYR A 31 1.23 9.14 13.70
CA TYR A 31 1.68 7.94 12.99
C TYR A 31 2.26 8.29 11.61
N SER A 32 1.59 9.13 10.83
CA SER A 32 2.04 9.51 9.48
C SER A 32 3.32 10.33 9.48
N THR A 33 3.57 11.12 10.53
CA THR A 33 4.73 12.04 10.59
C THR A 33 5.99 11.36 11.11
N PHE A 34 5.88 10.38 12.00
CA PHE A 34 7.03 9.78 12.70
C PHE A 34 7.31 8.32 12.37
N ALA A 35 6.42 7.62 11.66
CA ALA A 35 6.73 6.29 11.16
C ALA A 35 7.76 6.42 10.03
N GLU A 36 8.97 5.89 10.22
CA GLU A 36 9.93 5.69 9.13
C GLU A 36 9.22 4.84 8.06
N ASN A 37 8.82 5.48 6.97
CA ASN A 37 8.02 4.82 5.95
C ASN A 37 8.95 3.92 5.14
N GLU A 38 8.95 2.63 5.49
CA GLU A 38 9.75 1.58 4.84
C GLU A 38 9.57 1.59 3.32
N LEU A 39 8.38 1.95 2.84
CA LEU A 39 8.09 2.10 1.42
C LEU A 39 8.81 3.31 0.80
N GLN A 40 8.81 4.47 1.47
CA GLN A 40 9.55 5.65 1.00
C GLN A 40 11.06 5.40 1.00
N LYS A 41 11.58 4.75 2.04
CA LYS A 41 12.99 4.34 2.09
C LYS A 41 13.31 3.44 0.90
N ARG A 42 12.42 2.49 0.59
CA ARG A 42 12.60 1.59 -0.54
C ARG A 42 12.49 2.30 -1.90
N LEU A 43 11.58 3.25 -2.05
CA LEU A 43 11.51 4.12 -3.23
C LEU A 43 12.80 4.91 -3.44
N TYR A 44 13.33 5.50 -2.37
CA TYR A 44 14.61 6.21 -2.41
C TYR A 44 15.76 5.30 -2.88
N GLU A 45 15.84 4.07 -2.37
CA GLU A 45 16.80 3.06 -2.82
C GLU A 45 16.65 2.68 -4.31
N LEU A 46 15.42 2.74 -4.84
CA LEU A 46 15.12 2.51 -6.27
C LEU A 46 15.38 3.76 -7.14
N GLY A 47 15.90 4.84 -6.55
CA GLY A 47 16.28 6.07 -7.24
C GLY A 47 15.11 7.02 -7.47
N TYR A 48 14.05 6.93 -6.67
CA TYR A 48 13.01 7.96 -6.63
C TYR A 48 13.43 9.12 -5.70
N PRO A 49 13.03 10.36 -6.01
CA PRO A 49 13.36 11.49 -5.15
C PRO A 49 12.53 11.45 -3.86
N THR A 50 13.00 12.11 -2.82
CA THR A 50 12.22 12.25 -1.57
C THR A 50 11.05 13.23 -1.73
N GLU A 51 11.17 14.20 -2.64
CA GLU A 51 10.15 15.23 -2.90
C GLU A 51 10.14 15.61 -4.38
N GLY A 52 8.98 16.05 -4.89
CA GLY A 52 8.83 16.50 -6.27
C GLY A 52 9.09 15.38 -7.28
N PHE A 53 9.92 15.66 -8.29
CA PHE A 53 10.27 14.72 -9.35
C PHE A 53 11.71 14.90 -9.83
N ILE A 54 12.25 13.86 -10.46
CA ILE A 54 13.49 13.92 -11.23
C ILE A 54 13.26 13.40 -12.64
N VAL A 55 14.10 13.81 -13.59
CA VAL A 55 14.08 13.28 -14.95
C VAL A 55 15.37 12.52 -15.22
N VAL A 56 15.24 11.23 -15.53
CA VAL A 56 16.36 10.33 -15.82
C VAL A 56 15.99 9.51 -17.05
N ASN A 57 16.85 9.50 -18.08
CA ASN A 57 16.67 8.70 -19.30
C ASN A 57 15.25 8.79 -19.90
N ASN A 58 14.80 10.02 -20.20
CA ASN A 58 13.45 10.27 -20.72
C ASN A 58 12.31 9.74 -19.83
N THR A 59 12.56 9.50 -18.55
CA THR A 59 11.56 9.08 -17.57
C THR A 59 11.51 10.10 -16.44
N MET A 60 10.34 10.69 -16.21
CA MET A 60 10.05 11.48 -15.02
C MET A 60 9.66 10.54 -13.88
N LYS A 61 10.36 10.62 -12.75
CA LYS A 61 10.13 9.79 -11.56
C LYS A 61 9.57 10.62 -10.41
N PHE A 62 8.37 10.24 -9.99
CA PHE A 62 7.52 10.74 -8.91
C PHE A 62 8.06 10.38 -7.51
N ALA A 63 8.09 11.27 -6.52
CA ALA A 63 8.49 10.90 -5.15
C ALA A 63 7.64 9.76 -4.52
N ASP A 64 6.38 9.63 -4.94
CA ASP A 64 5.43 8.56 -4.55
C ASP A 64 5.57 7.26 -5.38
N GLY A 65 6.46 7.24 -6.38
CA GLY A 65 6.64 6.14 -7.31
C GLY A 65 5.88 6.24 -8.64
N HIS A 66 5.07 7.26 -8.92
CA HIS A 66 4.51 7.39 -10.28
C HIS A 66 5.62 7.70 -11.31
N ILE A 67 5.44 7.26 -12.56
CA ILE A 67 6.41 7.58 -13.63
C ILE A 67 5.72 8.01 -14.92
N VAL A 68 6.39 8.91 -15.64
CA VAL A 68 6.00 9.32 -17.00
C VAL A 68 7.18 9.08 -17.93
N ARG A 69 6.99 8.29 -18.99
CA ARG A 69 8.02 8.01 -20.02
C ARG A 69 7.76 8.85 -21.27
N PHE A 70 8.81 9.46 -21.80
CA PHE A 70 8.79 10.24 -23.04
C PHE A 70 9.41 9.45 -24.19
N GLU A 71 8.60 9.00 -25.14
CA GLU A 71 9.03 8.27 -26.33
C GLU A 71 8.80 9.11 -27.59
N GLY A 72 9.80 9.91 -27.96
CA GLY A 72 9.69 10.85 -29.08
C GLY A 72 8.58 11.87 -28.86
N ASN A 73 7.50 11.79 -29.64
CA ASN A 73 6.33 12.67 -29.52
C ASN A 73 5.22 12.09 -28.63
N TYR A 74 5.43 10.90 -28.06
CA TYR A 74 4.46 10.19 -27.27
C TYR A 74 4.83 10.22 -25.78
N VAL A 75 3.81 10.35 -24.94
CA VAL A 75 3.95 10.40 -23.47
C VAL A 75 3.17 9.24 -22.89
N GLU A 76 3.86 8.38 -22.16
CA GLU A 76 3.24 7.29 -21.41
C GLU A 76 3.21 7.59 -19.93
N ASP A 77 2.01 7.56 -19.36
CA ASP A 77 1.79 7.71 -17.93
C ASP A 77 1.57 6.34 -17.26
N TYR A 78 2.20 6.16 -16.11
CA TYR A 78 2.11 4.99 -15.24
C TYR A 78 1.73 5.49 -13.83
N PRO A 79 0.42 5.72 -13.61
CA PRO A 79 -0.05 6.45 -12.44
C PRO A 79 0.00 5.65 -11.14
N ILE A 80 0.06 4.32 -11.20
CA ILE A 80 -0.01 3.48 -9.99
C ILE A 80 1.27 3.65 -9.17
N THR A 81 1.14 4.36 -8.06
CA THR A 81 2.19 4.59 -7.07
C THR A 81 2.58 3.28 -6.35
N ALA A 82 3.70 3.29 -5.64
CA ALA A 82 4.10 2.13 -4.84
C ALA A 82 3.11 1.84 -3.69
N GLU A 83 2.53 2.90 -3.11
CA GLU A 83 1.55 2.78 -2.02
C GLU A 83 0.24 2.20 -2.53
N GLU A 84 -0.27 2.71 -3.66
CA GLU A 84 -1.45 2.15 -4.31
C GLU A 84 -1.23 0.70 -4.72
N ALA A 85 -0.06 0.36 -5.26
CA ALA A 85 0.26 -1.02 -5.62
C ALA A 85 0.22 -1.97 -4.40
N LEU A 86 0.79 -1.53 -3.27
CA LEU A 86 0.74 -2.28 -2.02
C LEU A 86 -0.70 -2.43 -1.50
N ASN A 87 -1.50 -1.37 -1.57
CA ASN A 87 -2.91 -1.40 -1.17
C ASN A 87 -3.74 -2.33 -2.05
N ILE A 88 -3.56 -2.26 -3.37
CA ILE A 88 -4.19 -3.17 -4.34
C ILE A 88 -3.81 -4.61 -4.03
N LEU A 89 -2.52 -4.89 -3.78
CA LEU A 89 -2.04 -6.22 -3.46
C LEU A 89 -2.61 -6.74 -2.12
N ASN A 90 -2.65 -5.91 -1.08
CA ASN A 90 -3.24 -6.29 0.20
C ASN A 90 -4.73 -6.61 0.07
N ASN A 91 -5.46 -5.82 -0.72
CA ASN A 91 -6.87 -6.09 -1.01
C ASN A 91 -7.04 -7.40 -1.79
N TYR A 92 -6.19 -7.64 -2.80
CA TYR A 92 -6.19 -8.90 -3.54
C TYR A 92 -5.94 -10.10 -2.63
N LEU A 93 -4.98 -10.00 -1.70
CA LEU A 93 -4.63 -11.07 -0.76
C LEU A 93 -5.65 -11.25 0.37
N ALA A 94 -6.54 -10.28 0.62
CA ALA A 94 -7.51 -10.33 1.71
C ALA A 94 -8.41 -11.57 1.63
N GLU A 95 -8.91 -11.91 0.44
CA GLU A 95 -9.75 -13.09 0.25
C GLU A 95 -9.01 -14.40 0.52
N TYR A 96 -7.75 -14.50 0.12
CA TYR A 96 -6.89 -15.65 0.40
C TYR A 96 -6.61 -15.77 1.90
N ASN A 97 -6.33 -14.64 2.56
CA ASN A 97 -6.10 -14.58 4.00
C ASN A 97 -7.32 -14.97 4.83
N LEU A 98 -8.54 -14.65 4.36
CA LEU A 98 -9.76 -15.14 4.99
C LEU A 98 -9.83 -16.68 4.96
N LYS A 99 -9.45 -17.31 3.85
CA LYS A 99 -9.41 -18.78 3.70
C LYS A 99 -8.30 -19.42 4.52
N LEU A 100 -7.17 -18.75 4.69
CA LEU A 100 -6.01 -19.24 5.45
C LEU A 100 -6.14 -19.06 6.96
N LYS A 101 -7.02 -18.17 7.41
CA LYS A 101 -7.28 -17.90 8.83
C LYS A 101 -7.62 -19.16 9.64
N LYS A 102 -8.34 -20.13 9.06
CA LYS A 102 -8.65 -21.42 9.72
C LYS A 102 -7.41 -22.27 10.05
N TYR A 103 -6.29 -21.97 9.42
CA TYR A 103 -5.01 -22.67 9.62
C TYR A 103 -4.00 -21.84 10.41
N ASP A 104 -4.41 -20.69 10.96
CA ASP A 104 -3.53 -19.71 11.60
C ASP A 104 -2.38 -19.27 10.66
N MET A 105 -2.73 -19.06 9.38
CA MET A 105 -1.80 -18.63 8.34
C MET A 105 -2.26 -17.33 7.68
N ARG A 106 -1.29 -16.54 7.21
CA ARG A 106 -1.54 -15.35 6.37
C ARG A 106 -0.44 -15.20 5.32
N ILE A 107 -0.82 -14.77 4.12
CA ILE A 107 0.09 -14.30 3.08
C ILE A 107 0.22 -12.79 3.23
N GLU A 108 1.45 -12.30 3.17
CA GLU A 108 1.77 -10.88 3.21
C GLU A 108 2.90 -10.55 2.22
N PRO A 109 2.87 -9.36 1.60
CA PRO A 109 3.98 -8.85 0.81
C PRO A 109 5.11 -8.33 1.70
N GLU A 110 6.36 -8.51 1.26
CA GLU A 110 7.55 -7.96 1.90
C GLU A 110 7.93 -6.62 1.26
N ILE A 111 7.74 -5.50 1.97
CA ILE A 111 7.98 -4.14 1.44
C ILE A 111 9.45 -3.96 1.02
N LYS A 112 10.41 -4.48 1.80
CA LYS A 112 11.85 -4.38 1.48
C LYS A 112 12.24 -5.06 0.17
N SER A 113 11.46 -6.05 -0.27
CA SER A 113 11.69 -6.77 -1.52
C SER A 113 11.16 -6.03 -2.76
N MET A 114 10.44 -4.92 -2.56
CA MET A 114 9.81 -4.18 -3.65
C MET A 114 10.84 -3.82 -4.73
N SER A 115 10.50 -4.11 -5.98
CA SER A 115 11.37 -3.82 -7.13
C SER A 115 10.54 -3.43 -8.35
N GLU A 116 11.22 -2.90 -9.36
CA GLU A 116 10.63 -2.55 -10.65
C GLU A 116 10.98 -3.62 -11.68
N LYS A 117 10.03 -4.02 -12.52
CA LYS A 117 10.28 -4.96 -13.61
C LYS A 117 9.50 -4.60 -14.86
N GLU A 118 10.15 -4.74 -16.00
CA GLU A 118 9.53 -4.66 -17.32
C GLU A 118 9.36 -6.07 -17.89
N GLU A 119 8.14 -6.43 -18.28
CA GLU A 119 7.82 -7.73 -18.88
C GLU A 119 6.75 -7.54 -19.97
N ASN A 120 7.04 -7.97 -21.21
CA ASN A 120 6.14 -7.85 -22.36
C ASN A 120 5.62 -6.42 -22.62
N GLY A 121 6.51 -5.43 -22.51
CA GLY A 121 6.17 -4.01 -22.72
C GLY A 121 5.29 -3.39 -21.63
N LYS A 122 5.15 -4.06 -20.49
CA LYS A 122 4.44 -3.54 -19.32
C LYS A 122 5.39 -3.37 -18.15
N LEU A 123 5.13 -2.37 -17.33
CA LEU A 123 5.88 -2.09 -16.11
C LEU A 123 5.13 -2.56 -14.89
N TYR A 124 5.88 -3.12 -13.94
CA TYR A 124 5.33 -3.70 -12.73
C TYR A 124 6.08 -3.23 -11.50
N TRP A 125 5.33 -3.04 -10.42
CA TRP A 125 5.84 -3.19 -9.06
C TRP A 125 5.87 -4.67 -8.72
N VAL A 126 6.99 -5.16 -8.20
CA VAL A 126 7.16 -6.57 -7.85
C VAL A 126 7.45 -6.69 -6.36
N PHE A 127 6.68 -7.52 -5.67
CA PHE A 127 6.82 -7.82 -4.24
C PHE A 127 7.02 -9.31 -4.04
N GLU A 128 7.95 -9.71 -3.18
CA GLU A 128 7.97 -11.07 -2.65
C GLU A 128 6.79 -11.28 -1.71
N LEU A 129 6.13 -12.42 -1.85
CA LEU A 129 5.05 -12.87 -0.97
C LEU A 129 5.57 -13.93 -0.02
N TYR A 130 5.16 -13.84 1.24
CA TYR A 130 5.48 -14.82 2.26
C TYR A 130 4.24 -15.30 3.00
N ILE A 131 4.17 -16.59 3.27
CA ILE A 131 3.21 -17.18 4.20
C ILE A 131 3.81 -17.15 5.60
N LYS A 132 3.11 -16.50 6.53
CA LYS A 132 3.41 -16.55 7.97
C LYS A 132 2.51 -17.55 8.68
N LYS A 133 3.11 -18.33 9.58
CA LYS A 133 2.43 -19.25 10.51
C LYS A 133 3.17 -19.22 11.85
N GLY A 134 2.57 -18.60 12.88
CA GLY A 134 3.26 -18.32 14.14
C GLY A 134 4.56 -17.55 13.90
N SER A 135 5.69 -18.09 14.36
CA SER A 135 7.04 -17.52 14.16
C SER A 135 7.69 -17.90 12.82
N SER A 136 7.11 -18.82 12.06
CA SER A 136 7.67 -19.29 10.79
C SER A 136 7.21 -18.43 9.62
N LYS A 137 8.11 -18.22 8.66
CA LYS A 137 7.90 -17.44 7.44
C LYS A 137 8.44 -18.22 6.24
N PHE A 138 7.61 -18.43 5.23
CA PHE A 138 7.94 -19.22 4.04
C PHE A 138 7.70 -18.41 2.78
N PHE A 139 8.64 -18.42 1.85
CA PHE A 139 8.47 -17.77 0.55
C PHE A 139 7.35 -18.46 -0.24
N ALA A 140 6.41 -17.68 -0.75
CA ALA A 140 5.21 -18.17 -1.45
C ALA A 140 5.22 -17.81 -2.94
N GLY A 141 5.97 -16.78 -3.34
CA GLY A 141 6.05 -16.36 -4.72
C GLY A 141 6.32 -14.86 -4.87
N LEU A 142 6.10 -14.37 -6.08
CA LEU A 142 6.23 -12.97 -6.45
C LEU A 142 4.87 -12.44 -6.90
N ALA A 143 4.46 -11.30 -6.35
CA ALA A 143 3.34 -10.52 -6.84
C ALA A 143 3.83 -9.42 -7.77
N TYR A 144 3.21 -9.31 -8.93
CA TYR A 144 3.43 -8.28 -9.93
C TYR A 144 2.17 -7.42 -9.97
N VAL A 145 2.32 -6.12 -9.73
CA VAL A 145 1.23 -5.14 -9.85
C VAL A 145 1.56 -4.22 -11.01
N GLU A 146 0.76 -4.32 -12.07
CA GLU A 146 0.94 -3.58 -13.31
C GLU A 146 0.72 -2.08 -13.09
N ARG A 147 1.62 -1.25 -13.60
CA ARG A 147 1.72 0.16 -13.18
C ARG A 147 0.77 1.12 -13.90
N LYS A 148 0.07 0.66 -14.94
CA LYS A 148 -0.90 1.48 -15.68
C LYS A 148 -2.33 1.30 -15.18
N GLN A 149 -2.71 0.07 -14.82
CA GLN A 149 -4.08 -0.32 -14.49
C GLN A 149 -4.20 -1.00 -13.12
N GLY A 150 -3.08 -1.34 -12.47
CA GLY A 150 -3.10 -2.00 -11.17
C GLY A 150 -3.45 -3.50 -11.23
N LEU A 151 -3.31 -4.13 -12.40
CA LEU A 151 -3.59 -5.56 -12.54
C LEU A 151 -2.58 -6.40 -11.75
N VAL A 152 -3.08 -7.31 -10.93
CA VAL A 152 -2.26 -8.21 -10.10
C VAL A 152 -2.02 -9.52 -10.83
N LYS A 153 -0.76 -9.95 -10.88
CA LYS A 153 -0.33 -11.27 -11.35
C LYS A 153 0.58 -11.89 -10.29
N ILE A 154 0.28 -13.10 -9.83
CA ILE A 154 1.15 -13.85 -8.92
C ILE A 154 1.91 -14.89 -9.73
N LYS A 155 3.20 -15.08 -9.43
CA LYS A 155 4.02 -16.18 -9.95
C LYS A 155 4.65 -16.91 -8.75
N GLY A 156 4.38 -18.20 -8.58
CA GLY A 156 4.94 -18.97 -7.47
C GLY A 156 4.06 -20.15 -7.05
N LEU A 157 4.09 -20.51 -5.77
CA LEU A 157 3.32 -21.65 -5.22
C LEU A 157 1.79 -21.42 -5.20
N LEU A 158 1.33 -20.26 -5.62
CA LEU A 158 -0.07 -19.85 -5.66
C LEU A 158 -0.63 -19.78 -7.10
N ASP A 159 0.16 -20.16 -8.10
CA ASP A 159 -0.20 -20.22 -9.53
C ASP A 159 -0.66 -21.64 -9.92
#